data_AF-A0A961DRX4-F1
#
_entry.id   AF-A0A961DRX4-F1
#
_cell.length_a   1.000
_cell.length_b   1.000
_cell.length_c   1.000
_cell.angle_alpha   90.00
_cell.angle_beta   90.00
_cell.angle_gamma   90.00
#
_symmetry.space_group_name_H-M   'P 1'
#
loop_
_entity.id
_entity.type
_entity.pdbx_description
1 polymer ?
#
loop_
_entity_poly.entity_id
_entity_poly.type
_entity_poly.pdbx_seq_one_letter_code
_entity_poly.pdbx_strand_id
1 'polypeptide(L)'
;PTPDSFTRSVSTHRRATSRRIASVVLASALCLGAVACGDADDDAADTTTTVDATTTAASTDSAISPTTTTGSSGEEPDTQDVVAVWPLLNGDTFDDPVAAATSFAVDLARFTDPIVGEFMQGDNRSGEVEVRATDNGPTTTVMVRLDADDHWVVIGAATSNIVPDQPTGAVTSPVTVSGTSTAFEATVDVAVYDRDSTAPLVRTFVMGGSMGDMGPFSESIEFEDPTTPTGTILYWTTSAKDGSVSEAAAVTVSFG
;
A
#
# COMPACT_ATOMS: atom_id res chain seq x y z
N PRO A 1 -24.27 -29.74 53.27
CA PRO A 1 -23.37 -28.80 53.98
C PRO A 1 -22.09 -28.56 53.17
N THR A 2 -22.11 -27.47 52.40
CA THR A 2 -20.94 -26.78 51.85
C THR A 2 -20.06 -26.23 52.98
N PRO A 3 -18.74 -26.16 52.76
CA PRO A 3 -18.06 -24.85 52.66
C PRO A 3 -16.98 -24.84 51.56
N ASP A 4 -17.00 -23.86 50.66
CA ASP A 4 -16.25 -22.58 50.66
C ASP A 4 -14.85 -22.63 50.05
N SER A 5 -14.82 -22.26 48.76
CA SER A 5 -14.00 -21.20 48.15
C SER A 5 -12.62 -20.88 48.75
N PHE A 6 -11.58 -21.21 47.98
CA PHE A 6 -10.31 -20.47 47.95
C PHE A 6 -10.11 -19.88 46.55
N THR A 7 -10.59 -18.66 46.34
CA THR A 7 -10.20 -17.78 45.24
C THR A 7 -8.80 -17.24 45.51
N ARG A 8 -7.81 -17.65 44.72
CA ARG A 8 -6.45 -17.10 44.75
C ARG A 8 -6.39 -15.90 43.81
N SER A 9 -6.46 -14.70 44.39
CA SER A 9 -6.23 -13.43 43.71
C SER A 9 -4.75 -13.33 43.30
N VAL A 10 -4.45 -13.40 42.00
CA VAL A 10 -3.12 -13.09 41.47
C VAL A 10 -3.11 -11.61 41.07
N SER A 11 -2.60 -10.79 41.98
CA SER A 11 -2.29 -9.38 41.77
C SER A 11 -1.01 -9.24 40.95
N THR A 12 -1.12 -9.02 39.64
CA THR A 12 0.02 -8.64 38.79
C THR A 12 0.28 -7.14 38.91
N HIS A 13 1.37 -6.81 39.62
CA HIS A 13 1.95 -5.46 39.65
C HIS A 13 2.44 -5.06 38.25
N ARG A 14 1.75 -4.13 37.60
CA ARG A 14 2.27 -3.40 36.43
C ARG A 14 3.36 -2.44 36.90
N ARG A 15 4.64 -2.78 36.68
CA ARG A 15 5.75 -1.81 36.80
C ARG A 15 5.84 -1.02 35.50
N ALA A 16 5.16 0.13 35.50
CA ALA A 16 5.39 1.19 34.51
C ALA A 16 6.80 1.75 34.71
N THR A 17 7.67 1.57 33.71
CA THR A 17 8.99 2.21 33.69
C THR A 17 8.96 3.29 32.61
N SER A 18 8.62 4.50 33.05
CA SER A 18 8.76 5.73 32.29
C SER A 18 10.24 6.04 32.10
N ARG A 19 10.69 6.22 30.86
CA ARG A 19 11.97 6.86 30.56
C ARG A 19 11.76 8.06 29.65
N ARG A 20 12.31 9.16 30.14
CA ARG A 20 12.14 10.55 29.73
C ARG A 20 12.86 10.80 28.41
N ILE A 21 12.15 11.41 27.46
CA ILE A 21 12.72 11.95 26.22
C ILE A 21 13.39 13.28 26.57
N ALA A 22 14.69 13.39 26.26
CA ALA A 22 15.44 14.64 26.34
C ALA A 22 15.33 15.37 25.00
N SER A 23 14.71 16.55 25.03
CA SER A 23 14.59 17.47 23.91
C SER A 23 15.94 18.13 23.63
N VAL A 24 16.43 18.07 22.39
CA VAL A 24 17.51 18.95 21.91
C VAL A 24 16.93 19.82 20.80
N VAL A 25 16.73 21.09 21.15
CA VAL A 25 16.45 22.19 20.23
C VAL A 25 17.78 22.65 19.65
N LEU A 26 17.91 22.69 18.33
CA LEU A 26 18.92 23.50 17.67
C LEU A 26 18.27 24.35 16.58
N ALA A 27 18.29 25.66 16.83
CA ALA A 27 17.96 26.70 15.88
C ALA A 27 19.25 27.31 15.32
N SER A 28 19.13 27.97 14.16
CA SER A 28 20.03 28.99 13.52
C SER A 28 20.51 28.55 12.13
N ALA A 29 20.64 29.39 11.10
CA ALA A 29 20.19 30.75 10.82
C ALA A 29 20.52 31.07 9.35
N LEU A 30 19.66 31.86 8.71
CA LEU A 30 19.92 33.02 7.81
C LEU A 30 21.17 33.05 6.90
N CYS A 31 20.95 33.29 5.60
CA CYS A 31 21.71 34.26 4.78
C CYS A 31 20.85 34.78 3.61
N LEU A 32 20.79 36.10 3.46
CA LEU A 32 20.16 36.89 2.39
C LEU A 32 21.18 37.30 1.30
N GLY A 33 20.68 37.60 0.09
CA GLY A 33 21.30 38.48 -0.93
C GLY A 33 21.57 37.76 -2.27
N ALA A 34 21.28 38.29 -3.46
CA ALA A 34 21.07 39.68 -3.87
C ALA A 34 20.22 39.80 -5.15
N VAL A 35 19.68 41.01 -5.32
CA VAL A 35 18.95 41.61 -6.45
C VAL A 35 19.83 41.77 -7.70
N ALA A 36 19.26 41.57 -8.89
CA ALA A 36 19.70 42.24 -10.11
C ALA A 36 18.47 42.58 -10.98
N CYS A 37 18.15 43.88 -11.05
CA CYS A 37 17.20 44.45 -12.01
C CYS A 37 17.84 44.56 -13.40
N GLY A 38 17.03 44.40 -14.43
CA GLY A 38 17.35 44.79 -15.80
C GLY A 38 16.08 45.27 -16.49
N ASP A 39 15.81 46.58 -16.40
CA ASP A 39 14.85 47.31 -17.23
C ASP A 39 15.55 47.80 -18.50
N ALA A 40 14.88 47.68 -19.64
CA ALA A 40 15.05 48.57 -20.79
C ALA A 40 13.74 48.59 -21.60
N ASP A 41 13.17 49.79 -21.68
CA ASP A 41 12.12 50.29 -22.59
C ASP A 41 12.46 49.96 -24.07
N ASP A 42 11.62 50.06 -25.09
CA ASP A 42 10.40 50.82 -25.40
C ASP A 42 9.91 50.25 -26.76
N ASP A 43 8.61 50.20 -27.04
CA ASP A 43 8.02 50.73 -28.27
C ASP A 43 6.54 50.34 -28.43
N ALA A 44 5.74 51.38 -28.65
CA ALA A 44 4.31 51.34 -28.85
C ALA A 44 3.94 50.91 -30.27
N ALA A 45 2.88 50.10 -30.38
CA ALA A 45 1.98 50.16 -31.52
C ALA A 45 0.58 49.71 -31.10
N ASP A 46 -0.25 50.71 -30.84
CA ASP A 46 -1.70 50.62 -30.81
C ASP A 46 -2.20 50.17 -32.19
N THR A 47 -2.99 49.10 -32.25
CA THR A 47 -3.83 48.80 -33.41
C THR A 47 -5.09 48.12 -32.93
N THR A 48 -6.10 48.94 -32.67
CA THR A 48 -7.49 48.53 -32.48
C THR A 48 -8.00 47.95 -33.80
N THR A 49 -8.32 46.65 -33.84
CA THR A 49 -9.09 46.04 -34.94
C THR A 49 -10.33 45.39 -34.38
N THR A 50 -11.45 46.11 -34.51
CA THR A 50 -12.80 45.60 -34.35
C THR A 50 -13.12 44.73 -35.57
N VAL A 51 -13.36 43.43 -35.34
CA VAL A 51 -13.99 42.54 -36.33
C VAL A 51 -15.30 42.03 -35.75
N ASP A 52 -16.38 42.52 -36.35
CA ASP A 52 -17.73 42.00 -36.26
C ASP A 52 -17.77 40.58 -36.87
N ALA A 53 -18.28 39.61 -36.12
CA ALA A 53 -18.62 38.30 -36.64
C ALA A 53 -19.86 37.76 -35.92
N THR A 54 -21.03 38.23 -36.35
CA THR A 54 -22.29 37.53 -36.10
C THR A 54 -22.38 36.35 -37.08
N THR A 55 -22.21 35.13 -36.57
CA THR A 55 -22.54 33.90 -37.30
C THR A 55 -23.59 33.11 -36.52
N THR A 56 -24.80 33.11 -37.08
CA THR A 56 -25.93 32.26 -36.70
C THR A 56 -25.61 30.81 -37.08
N ALA A 57 -25.39 29.94 -36.09
CA ALA A 57 -25.37 28.50 -36.31
C ALA A 57 -26.78 27.92 -36.12
N ALA A 58 -27.31 27.32 -37.18
CA ALA A 58 -28.56 26.57 -37.18
C ALA A 58 -28.41 25.30 -36.33
N SER A 59 -29.30 25.11 -35.36
CA SER A 59 -29.41 23.85 -34.61
C SER A 59 -30.27 22.88 -35.42
N THR A 60 -29.64 21.84 -35.96
CA THR A 60 -30.33 20.67 -36.51
C THR A 60 -30.54 19.67 -35.37
N ASP A 61 -31.79 19.53 -34.93
CA ASP A 61 -32.23 18.52 -33.98
C ASP A 61 -32.29 17.15 -34.69
N SER A 62 -31.26 16.33 -34.47
CA SER A 62 -31.24 14.93 -34.87
C SER A 62 -31.51 14.07 -33.63
N ALA A 63 -32.77 13.68 -33.48
CA ALA A 63 -33.21 12.70 -32.50
C ALA A 63 -32.50 11.35 -32.73
N ILE A 64 -31.57 11.00 -31.85
CA ILE A 64 -31.01 9.64 -31.74
C ILE A 64 -31.93 8.85 -30.81
N SER A 65 -32.56 7.80 -31.34
CA SER A 65 -33.33 6.84 -30.55
C SER A 65 -32.40 6.11 -29.57
N PRO A 66 -32.80 5.85 -28.31
CA PRO A 66 -32.01 5.02 -27.42
C PRO A 66 -32.04 3.58 -27.91
N THR A 67 -30.93 3.11 -28.47
CA THR A 67 -30.69 1.68 -28.68
C THR A 67 -30.44 1.07 -27.31
N THR A 68 -31.38 0.27 -26.82
CA THR A 68 -31.21 -0.57 -25.64
C THR A 68 -30.15 -1.63 -25.96
N THR A 69 -28.89 -1.32 -25.67
CA THR A 69 -27.84 -2.35 -25.60
C THR A 69 -28.13 -3.17 -24.36
N THR A 70 -28.66 -4.37 -24.57
CA THR A 70 -28.66 -5.45 -23.57
C THR A 70 -27.26 -5.54 -22.97
N GLY A 71 -27.15 -5.18 -21.69
CA GLY A 71 -25.90 -5.29 -20.94
C GLY A 71 -25.41 -6.73 -21.05
N SER A 72 -24.22 -6.89 -21.63
CA SER A 72 -23.44 -8.10 -21.46
C SER A 72 -23.23 -8.23 -19.95
N SER A 73 -23.90 -9.19 -19.32
CA SER A 73 -23.53 -9.64 -17.99
C SER A 73 -22.06 -10.03 -18.10
N GLY A 74 -21.19 -9.25 -17.49
CA GLY A 74 -19.80 -9.63 -17.33
C GLY A 74 -19.82 -10.95 -16.57
N GLU A 75 -19.27 -11.99 -17.17
CA GLU A 75 -19.05 -13.26 -16.49
C GLU A 75 -18.13 -12.95 -15.32
N GLU A 76 -18.64 -13.04 -14.09
CA GLU A 76 -17.80 -12.93 -12.90
C GLU A 76 -16.73 -14.02 -12.99
N PRO A 77 -15.43 -13.68 -12.77
CA PRO A 77 -14.38 -14.67 -12.82
C PRO A 77 -14.68 -15.80 -11.82
N ASP A 78 -14.63 -17.03 -12.32
CA ASP A 78 -14.86 -18.28 -11.61
C ASP A 78 -14.10 -18.29 -10.27
N THR A 79 -14.76 -18.70 -9.20
CA THR A 79 -14.34 -18.55 -7.80
C THR A 79 -13.21 -19.50 -7.38
N GLN A 80 -12.62 -20.25 -8.32
CA GLN A 80 -11.89 -21.47 -7.98
C GLN A 80 -10.38 -21.32 -7.76
N ASP A 81 -9.78 -20.16 -8.06
CA ASP A 81 -8.33 -19.96 -7.89
C ASP A 81 -7.97 -18.55 -7.38
N VAL A 82 -8.43 -18.16 -6.19
CA VAL A 82 -7.92 -16.93 -5.54
C VAL A 82 -6.58 -17.24 -4.86
N VAL A 83 -5.49 -16.67 -5.37
CA VAL A 83 -4.18 -16.76 -4.72
C VAL A 83 -4.10 -15.71 -3.60
N ALA A 84 -4.21 -16.17 -2.35
CA ALA A 84 -4.14 -15.31 -1.19
C ALA A 84 -2.70 -14.95 -0.80
N VAL A 85 -2.47 -13.69 -0.44
CA VAL A 85 -1.32 -13.25 0.38
C VAL A 85 -1.53 -13.66 1.84
N TRP A 86 -2.75 -13.49 2.36
CA TRP A 86 -3.11 -13.74 3.76
C TRP A 86 -4.58 -14.15 3.88
N PRO A 87 -4.98 -15.03 4.82
CA PRO A 87 -4.19 -15.77 5.81
C PRO A 87 -3.22 -16.75 5.16
N LEU A 88 -2.24 -17.29 5.92
CA LEU A 88 -1.43 -18.46 5.49
C LEU A 88 -2.30 -19.72 5.29
N LEU A 89 -1.79 -20.75 4.62
CA LEU A 89 -2.56 -21.96 4.25
C LEU A 89 -3.23 -22.66 5.43
N ASN A 90 -2.65 -22.56 6.63
CA ASN A 90 -3.19 -23.12 7.87
C ASN A 90 -3.54 -22.01 8.89
N GLY A 91 -3.77 -20.79 8.40
CA GLY A 91 -4.12 -19.64 9.21
C GLY A 91 -5.61 -19.55 9.53
N ASP A 92 -5.99 -18.44 10.17
CA ASP A 92 -7.37 -18.13 10.52
C ASP A 92 -8.22 -17.84 9.27
N THR A 93 -9.51 -18.15 9.31
CA THR A 93 -10.49 -17.74 8.31
C THR A 93 -11.20 -16.46 8.75
N PHE A 94 -11.61 -15.60 7.81
CA PHE A 94 -12.24 -14.32 8.12
C PHE A 94 -13.62 -14.18 7.48
N ASP A 95 -14.63 -13.84 8.28
CA ASP A 95 -15.98 -13.52 7.80
C ASP A 95 -16.17 -12.00 7.56
N ASP A 96 -15.16 -11.19 7.87
CA ASP A 96 -15.16 -9.73 7.75
C ASP A 96 -13.90 -9.26 6.99
N PRO A 97 -14.03 -8.45 5.93
CA PRO A 97 -12.88 -7.98 5.16
C PRO A 97 -11.93 -7.10 6.01
N VAL A 98 -12.47 -6.33 6.95
CA VAL A 98 -11.67 -5.45 7.81
C VAL A 98 -10.82 -6.28 8.77
N ALA A 99 -11.36 -7.36 9.33
CA ALA A 99 -10.61 -8.32 10.14
C ALA A 99 -9.46 -8.98 9.36
N ALA A 100 -9.71 -9.42 8.11
CA ALA A 100 -8.67 -9.98 7.25
C ALA A 100 -7.53 -8.99 6.98
N ALA A 101 -7.87 -7.76 6.61
CA ALA A 101 -6.90 -6.68 6.37
C ALA A 101 -6.12 -6.30 7.64
N THR A 102 -6.79 -6.26 8.80
CA THR A 102 -6.17 -5.96 10.10
C THR A 102 -5.16 -7.03 10.48
N SER A 103 -5.51 -8.31 10.36
CA SER A 103 -4.60 -9.41 10.66
C SER A 103 -3.40 -9.43 9.70
N PHE A 104 -3.61 -9.22 8.40
CA PHE A 104 -2.49 -9.04 7.47
C PHE A 104 -1.55 -7.91 7.90
N ALA A 105 -2.11 -6.75 8.26
CA ALA A 105 -1.33 -5.58 8.65
C ALA A 105 -0.45 -5.85 9.89
N VAL A 106 -0.98 -6.53 10.90
CA VAL A 106 -0.28 -6.81 12.16
C VAL A 106 0.66 -8.01 12.05
N ASP A 107 0.18 -9.10 11.45
CA ASP A 107 0.84 -10.40 11.54
C ASP A 107 1.85 -10.64 10.41
N LEU A 108 1.55 -10.19 9.19
CA LEU A 108 2.46 -10.32 8.05
C LEU A 108 3.24 -9.03 7.78
N ALA A 109 2.54 -7.89 7.67
CA ALA A 109 3.16 -6.60 7.37
C ALA A 109 3.78 -5.88 8.59
N ARG A 110 3.57 -6.41 9.80
CA ARG A 110 4.21 -5.97 11.06
C ARG A 110 3.97 -4.49 11.43
N PHE A 111 2.84 -3.92 11.02
CA PHE A 111 2.38 -2.65 11.57
C PHE A 111 2.18 -2.76 13.08
N THR A 112 2.55 -1.71 13.81
CA THR A 112 2.30 -1.59 15.25
C THR A 112 1.07 -0.74 15.46
N ASP A 113 0.02 -1.29 16.09
CA ASP A 113 -1.26 -0.61 16.37
C ASP A 113 -1.80 0.20 15.17
N PRO A 114 -1.99 -0.42 13.98
CA PRO A 114 -2.40 0.31 12.79
C PRO A 114 -3.78 0.97 12.93
N ILE A 115 -3.94 2.09 12.24
CA ILE A 115 -5.24 2.71 12.01
C ILE A 115 -5.83 2.06 10.77
N VAL A 116 -6.95 1.36 10.95
CA VAL A 116 -7.64 0.62 9.88
C VAL A 116 -8.92 1.37 9.52
N GLY A 117 -9.09 1.64 8.24
CA GLY A 117 -10.25 2.32 7.67
C GLY A 117 -11.46 1.40 7.53
N GLU A 118 -12.52 1.97 6.95
CA GLU A 118 -13.72 1.22 6.58
C GLU A 118 -13.47 0.37 5.32
N PHE A 119 -14.29 -0.65 5.13
CA PHE A 119 -14.28 -1.44 3.90
C PHE A 119 -14.90 -0.65 2.74
N MET A 120 -14.13 -0.50 1.67
CA MET A 120 -14.53 0.12 0.42
C MET A 120 -14.86 -0.98 -0.60
N GLN A 121 -16.14 -1.20 -0.86
CA GLN A 121 -16.59 -2.24 -1.79
C GLN A 121 -16.09 -1.96 -3.21
N GLY A 122 -15.49 -2.99 -3.83
CA GLY A 122 -15.14 -3.03 -5.25
C GLY A 122 -16.25 -3.69 -6.07
N ASP A 123 -16.06 -4.98 -6.39
CA ASP A 123 -17.13 -5.83 -6.95
C ASP A 123 -17.93 -6.52 -5.82
N ASN A 124 -18.86 -7.43 -6.13
CA ASN A 124 -19.66 -8.15 -5.13
C ASN A 124 -18.85 -9.12 -4.23
N ARG A 125 -17.59 -9.41 -4.59
CA ARG A 125 -16.71 -10.37 -3.91
C ARG A 125 -15.39 -9.77 -3.48
N SER A 126 -15.15 -8.49 -3.68
CA SER A 126 -13.87 -7.84 -3.40
C SER A 126 -14.04 -6.39 -2.99
N GLY A 127 -12.97 -5.85 -2.43
CA GLY A 127 -12.85 -4.43 -2.13
C GLY A 127 -11.53 -4.14 -1.49
N GLU A 128 -11.47 -3.00 -0.83
CA GLU A 128 -10.24 -2.45 -0.30
C GLU A 128 -10.44 -1.96 1.14
N VAL A 129 -9.38 -2.02 1.92
CA VAL A 129 -9.32 -1.46 3.27
C VAL A 129 -8.05 -0.63 3.39
N GLU A 130 -8.18 0.64 3.76
CA GLU A 130 -7.02 1.49 4.02
C GLU A 130 -6.39 1.16 5.38
N VAL A 131 -5.07 1.08 5.41
CA VAL A 131 -4.27 0.89 6.63
C VAL A 131 -3.20 1.97 6.70
N ARG A 132 -3.05 2.60 7.87
CA ARG A 132 -2.01 3.61 8.13
C ARG A 132 -1.30 3.30 9.45
N ALA A 133 0.01 3.53 9.50
CA ALA A 133 0.77 3.44 10.75
C ALA A 133 0.48 4.62 11.71
N THR A 134 0.14 5.79 11.17
CA THR A 134 -0.20 7.01 11.93
C THR A 134 -1.23 7.85 11.17
N ASP A 135 -1.91 8.78 11.85
CA ASP A 135 -2.98 9.60 11.25
C ASP A 135 -2.55 10.35 9.98
N ASN A 136 -1.28 10.77 9.91
CA ASN A 136 -0.71 11.52 8.77
C ASN A 136 0.32 10.70 7.99
N GLY A 137 0.36 9.38 8.19
CA GLY A 137 1.27 8.48 7.51
C GLY A 137 0.83 8.16 6.07
N PRO A 138 1.72 7.55 5.28
CA PRO A 138 1.35 6.97 3.99
C PRO A 138 0.24 5.92 4.17
N THR A 139 -0.53 5.74 3.10
CA THR A 139 -1.68 4.81 3.10
C THR A 139 -1.30 3.52 2.40
N THR A 140 -1.45 2.40 3.11
CA THR A 140 -1.43 1.07 2.50
C THR A 140 -2.86 0.66 2.18
N THR A 141 -3.18 0.54 0.90
CA THR A 141 -4.45 -0.01 0.43
C THR A 141 -4.34 -1.52 0.39
N VAL A 142 -5.04 -2.20 1.29
CA VAL A 142 -5.10 -3.67 1.34
C VAL A 142 -6.27 -4.15 0.48
N MET A 143 -5.99 -5.00 -0.50
CA MET A 143 -7.00 -5.53 -1.42
C MET A 143 -7.48 -6.88 -0.89
N VAL A 144 -8.78 -7.05 -0.77
CA VAL A 144 -9.43 -8.25 -0.21
C VAL A 144 -10.43 -8.84 -1.18
N ARG A 145 -10.58 -10.17 -1.14
CA ARG A 145 -11.54 -10.92 -1.96
C ARG A 145 -12.10 -12.12 -1.19
N LEU A 146 -13.34 -12.50 -1.49
CA LEU A 146 -13.95 -13.76 -1.07
C LEU A 146 -13.34 -14.93 -1.86
N ASP A 147 -12.81 -15.92 -1.15
CA ASP A 147 -12.40 -17.20 -1.71
C ASP A 147 -13.61 -18.11 -2.05
N ALA A 148 -13.36 -19.34 -2.48
CA ALA A 148 -14.41 -20.28 -2.89
C ALA A 148 -15.38 -20.67 -1.75
N ASP A 149 -14.95 -20.56 -0.50
CA ASP A 149 -15.73 -20.89 0.70
C ASP A 149 -16.38 -19.64 1.33
N ASP A 150 -16.36 -18.52 0.61
CA ASP A 150 -16.86 -17.20 1.04
C ASP A 150 -16.15 -16.67 2.30
N HIS A 151 -14.86 -16.95 2.45
CA HIS A 151 -13.99 -16.31 3.42
C HIS A 151 -13.19 -15.16 2.79
N TRP A 152 -13.02 -14.08 3.54
CA TRP A 152 -12.21 -12.94 3.10
C TRP A 152 -10.73 -13.24 3.21
N VAL A 153 -10.04 -13.11 2.08
CA VAL A 153 -8.59 -13.22 1.98
C VAL A 153 -8.00 -11.92 1.45
N VAL A 154 -6.79 -11.59 1.87
CA VAL A 154 -5.99 -10.51 1.27
C VAL A 154 -5.32 -11.06 0.02
N ILE A 155 -5.48 -10.36 -1.10
CA ILE A 155 -4.89 -10.73 -2.40
C ILE A 155 -3.69 -9.85 -2.78
N GLY A 156 -3.43 -8.80 -2.00
CA GLY A 156 -2.25 -7.97 -2.12
C GLY A 156 -2.38 -6.67 -1.32
N ALA A 157 -1.35 -5.84 -1.40
CA ALA A 157 -1.38 -4.50 -0.82
C ALA A 157 -0.61 -3.52 -1.72
N ALA A 158 -1.01 -2.26 -1.73
CA ALA A 158 -0.36 -1.21 -2.51
C ALA A 158 -0.20 0.07 -1.69
N THR A 159 0.81 0.85 -2.02
CA THR A 159 1.01 2.22 -1.51
C THR A 159 1.56 3.10 -2.64
N SER A 160 1.38 4.42 -2.55
CA SER A 160 1.87 5.36 -3.56
C SER A 160 3.39 5.44 -3.65
N ASN A 161 4.10 5.11 -2.55
CA ASN A 161 5.54 5.33 -2.45
C ASN A 161 6.37 4.08 -2.79
N ILE A 162 5.72 2.93 -3.03
CA ILE A 162 6.37 1.69 -3.44
C ILE A 162 5.52 1.05 -4.53
N VAL A 163 6.04 1.03 -5.75
CA VAL A 163 5.36 0.49 -6.93
C VAL A 163 6.24 -0.60 -7.55
N PRO A 164 6.06 -1.87 -7.17
CA PRO A 164 6.75 -3.00 -7.79
C PRO A 164 6.27 -3.24 -9.23
N ASP A 165 7.21 -3.44 -10.15
CA ASP A 165 6.97 -3.77 -11.56
C ASP A 165 7.33 -5.23 -11.90
N GLN A 166 8.26 -5.84 -11.16
CA GLN A 166 8.67 -7.24 -11.30
C GLN A 166 8.75 -7.91 -9.94
N PRO A 167 8.40 -9.20 -9.85
CA PRO A 167 8.01 -10.12 -10.94
C PRO A 167 6.53 -10.00 -11.35
N THR A 168 6.18 -10.45 -12.58
CA THR A 168 4.78 -10.52 -13.07
C THR A 168 4.29 -11.94 -13.35
N GLY A 169 5.04 -12.96 -12.93
CA GLY A 169 4.73 -14.37 -13.19
C GLY A 169 5.47 -15.32 -12.25
N ALA A 170 5.70 -16.54 -12.72
CA ALA A 170 6.43 -17.54 -11.93
C ALA A 170 7.89 -17.13 -11.69
N VAL A 171 8.38 -17.42 -10.49
CA VAL A 171 9.70 -17.02 -10.02
C VAL A 171 10.53 -18.23 -9.61
N THR A 172 11.81 -18.19 -9.94
CA THR A 172 12.84 -19.13 -9.47
C THR A 172 13.85 -18.37 -8.61
N SER A 173 14.69 -19.08 -7.85
CA SER A 173 15.81 -18.47 -7.12
C SER A 173 17.06 -18.41 -8.02
N PRO A 174 17.69 -17.23 -8.22
CA PRO A 174 17.29 -15.91 -7.72
C PRO A 174 16.13 -15.27 -8.52
N VAL A 175 15.33 -14.44 -7.84
CA VAL A 175 14.26 -13.64 -8.44
C VAL A 175 14.72 -12.20 -8.64
N THR A 176 14.45 -11.63 -9.81
CA THR A 176 14.61 -10.19 -10.04
C THR A 176 13.40 -9.44 -9.52
N VAL A 177 13.61 -8.56 -8.55
CA VAL A 177 12.62 -7.56 -8.13
C VAL A 177 12.98 -6.21 -8.75
N SER A 178 11.99 -5.49 -9.24
CA SER A 178 12.20 -4.11 -9.73
C SER A 178 10.94 -3.30 -9.59
N GLY A 179 11.09 -1.98 -9.64
CA GLY A 179 9.98 -1.04 -9.56
C GLY A 179 10.46 0.38 -9.35
N THR A 180 9.59 1.21 -8.81
CA THR A 180 9.93 2.56 -8.36
C THR A 180 9.51 2.77 -6.91
N SER A 181 10.27 3.56 -6.17
CA SER A 181 9.91 3.92 -4.81
C SER A 181 10.42 5.29 -4.41
N THR A 182 9.86 5.83 -3.33
CA THR A 182 10.46 6.90 -2.55
C THR A 182 10.42 6.52 -1.08
N ALA A 183 11.57 6.55 -0.41
CA ALA A 183 11.69 6.13 0.98
C ALA A 183 12.69 6.99 1.75
N PHE A 184 12.65 6.88 3.08
CA PHE A 184 13.72 7.42 3.91
C PHE A 184 15.04 6.74 3.54
N GLU A 185 16.09 7.53 3.28
CA GLU A 185 17.41 7.05 2.83
C GLU A 185 17.35 6.13 1.59
N ALA A 186 16.32 6.29 0.75
CA ALA A 186 16.08 5.48 -0.44
C ALA A 186 15.90 3.98 -0.18
N THR A 187 15.70 3.56 1.07
CA THR A 187 15.71 2.14 1.44
C THR A 187 14.31 1.58 1.52
N VAL A 188 14.06 0.51 0.77
CA VAL A 188 12.84 -0.31 0.86
C VAL A 188 13.25 -1.71 1.30
N ASP A 189 12.78 -2.15 2.46
CA ASP A 189 12.93 -3.55 2.88
C ASP A 189 12.11 -4.46 1.96
N VAL A 190 12.66 -5.63 1.66
CA VAL A 190 12.01 -6.66 0.84
C VAL A 190 12.13 -8.01 1.52
N ALA A 191 11.05 -8.78 1.52
CA ALA A 191 11.09 -10.17 1.97
C ALA A 191 10.25 -11.06 1.05
N VAL A 192 10.75 -12.28 0.82
CA VAL A 192 9.99 -13.33 0.14
C VAL A 192 9.46 -14.27 1.20
N TYR A 193 8.15 -14.45 1.22
CA TYR A 193 7.44 -15.35 2.12
C TYR A 193 6.89 -16.55 1.36
N ASP A 194 6.97 -17.70 2.01
CA ASP A 194 6.18 -18.87 1.66
C ASP A 194 4.77 -18.76 2.25
N ARG A 195 3.81 -19.53 1.74
CA ARG A 195 2.41 -19.50 2.16
C ARG A 195 2.10 -20.29 3.43
N ASP A 196 3.07 -21.00 3.98
CA ASP A 196 2.93 -21.80 5.20
C ASP A 196 3.58 -21.16 6.45
N SER A 197 4.33 -20.06 6.28
CA SER A 197 5.17 -19.47 7.33
C SER A 197 5.19 -17.94 7.32
N THR A 198 5.16 -17.34 8.52
CA THR A 198 5.43 -15.90 8.71
C THR A 198 6.92 -15.59 8.87
N ALA A 199 7.79 -16.60 8.78
CA ALA A 199 9.23 -16.41 8.65
C ALA A 199 9.58 -16.38 7.16
N PRO A 200 10.30 -15.33 6.69
CA PRO A 200 10.59 -15.21 5.27
C PRO A 200 11.68 -16.19 4.82
N LEU A 201 11.60 -16.66 3.57
CA LEU A 201 12.64 -17.42 2.88
C LEU A 201 13.91 -16.57 2.67
N VAL A 202 13.74 -15.25 2.59
CA VAL A 202 14.83 -14.27 2.60
C VAL A 202 14.29 -12.91 3.00
N ARG A 203 15.13 -12.12 3.66
CA ARG A 203 14.92 -10.68 3.88
C ARG A 203 16.15 -9.90 3.43
N THR A 204 15.93 -8.86 2.65
CA THR A 204 16.95 -7.93 2.16
C THR A 204 16.35 -6.52 2.05
N PHE A 205 17.02 -5.61 1.37
CA PHE A 205 16.50 -4.31 0.99
C PHE A 205 16.93 -3.97 -0.43
N VAL A 206 16.21 -3.05 -1.07
CA VAL A 206 16.58 -2.44 -2.34
C VAL A 206 16.67 -0.92 -2.20
N MET A 207 17.38 -0.27 -3.12
CA MET A 207 17.50 1.18 -3.15
C MET A 207 16.71 1.79 -4.31
N GLY A 208 15.80 2.72 -4.00
CA GLY A 208 15.00 3.47 -4.97
C GLY A 208 15.22 4.98 -4.90
N GLY A 209 14.14 5.76 -4.95
CA GLY A 209 14.16 7.21 -4.75
C GLY A 209 14.03 7.62 -3.28
N SER A 210 14.15 8.92 -2.99
CA SER A 210 14.07 9.44 -1.62
C SER A 210 13.48 10.85 -1.57
N MET A 211 13.12 11.31 -0.37
CA MET A 211 12.64 12.69 -0.13
C MET A 211 11.40 13.10 -0.94
N GLY A 212 10.55 12.13 -1.29
CA GLY A 212 9.35 12.34 -2.11
C GLY A 212 9.61 12.22 -3.62
N ASP A 213 10.88 12.18 -4.05
CA ASP A 213 11.23 11.89 -5.44
C ASP A 213 11.22 10.39 -5.66
N MET A 214 10.40 9.92 -6.59
CA MET A 214 10.34 8.51 -7.00
C MET A 214 11.58 8.17 -7.85
N GLY A 215 12.23 7.05 -7.52
CA GLY A 215 13.40 6.55 -8.22
C GLY A 215 13.32 5.04 -8.43
N PRO A 216 13.97 4.51 -9.47
CA PRO A 216 13.89 3.08 -9.79
C PRO A 216 14.72 2.25 -8.80
N PHE A 217 14.25 1.05 -8.50
CA PHE A 217 15.04 -0.01 -7.85
C PHE A 217 15.05 -1.27 -8.73
N SER A 218 16.13 -2.05 -8.67
CA SER A 218 16.25 -3.33 -9.36
C SER A 218 17.34 -4.18 -8.71
N GLU A 219 17.00 -5.39 -8.27
CA GLU A 219 17.93 -6.31 -7.61
C GLU A 219 17.58 -7.77 -7.87
N SER A 220 18.59 -8.65 -7.86
CA SER A 220 18.45 -10.10 -7.95
C SER A 220 18.59 -10.70 -6.55
N ILE A 221 17.53 -11.33 -6.05
CA ILE A 221 17.44 -11.84 -4.67
C ILE A 221 17.44 -13.36 -4.69
N GLU A 222 18.43 -13.98 -4.04
CA GLU A 222 18.43 -15.42 -3.74
C GLU A 222 17.50 -15.68 -2.54
N PHE A 223 16.70 -16.74 -2.61
CA PHE A 223 15.84 -17.20 -1.52
C PHE A 223 15.97 -18.71 -1.30
N GLU A 224 15.67 -19.15 -0.07
CA GLU A 224 15.62 -20.57 0.32
C GLU A 224 14.55 -21.35 -0.46
N ASP A 225 14.71 -22.67 -0.61
CA ASP A 225 13.76 -23.49 -1.35
C ASP A 225 12.34 -23.40 -0.76
N PRO A 226 11.33 -23.01 -1.58
CA PRO A 226 9.96 -22.90 -1.11
C PRO A 226 9.33 -24.29 -0.90
N THR A 227 8.44 -24.37 0.07
CA THR A 227 7.69 -25.58 0.44
C THR A 227 6.28 -25.61 -0.14
N THR A 228 5.76 -24.46 -0.59
CA THR A 228 4.46 -24.35 -1.25
C THR A 228 4.61 -23.81 -2.68
N PRO A 229 3.59 -23.95 -3.56
CA PRO A 229 3.69 -23.51 -4.96
C PRO A 229 3.51 -22.00 -5.15
N THR A 230 3.08 -21.27 -4.12
CA THR A 230 2.83 -19.82 -4.19
C THR A 230 3.45 -19.11 -2.99
N GLY A 231 3.66 -17.81 -3.11
CA GLY A 231 4.33 -17.01 -2.09
C GLY A 231 3.91 -15.56 -2.17
N THR A 232 4.56 -14.74 -1.36
CA THR A 232 4.39 -13.28 -1.37
C THR A 232 5.74 -12.59 -1.34
N ILE A 233 5.92 -11.58 -2.18
CA ILE A 233 6.99 -10.61 -2.01
C ILE A 233 6.39 -9.39 -1.32
N LEU A 234 6.87 -9.11 -0.11
CA LEU A 234 6.46 -7.96 0.70
C LEU A 234 7.55 -6.90 0.63
N TYR A 235 7.13 -5.67 0.35
CA TYR A 235 7.96 -4.47 0.37
C TYR A 235 7.45 -3.55 1.47
N TRP A 236 8.33 -2.90 2.22
CA TRP A 236 7.92 -1.89 3.20
C TRP A 236 9.00 -0.86 3.45
N THR A 237 8.58 0.27 4.04
CA THR A 237 9.50 1.25 4.60
C THR A 237 9.30 1.36 6.11
N THR A 238 10.36 1.76 6.82
CA THR A 238 10.30 2.01 8.26
C THR A 238 10.37 3.51 8.57
N SER A 239 9.69 3.89 9.64
CA SER A 239 9.70 5.25 10.18
C SER A 239 11.09 5.57 10.72
N ALA A 240 11.69 6.65 10.23
CA ALA A 240 12.98 7.15 10.74
C ALA A 240 12.93 7.53 12.23
N LYS A 241 11.73 7.75 12.78
CA LYS A 241 11.52 8.17 14.16
C LYS A 241 11.66 7.02 15.15
N ASP A 242 11.19 5.82 14.80
CA ASP A 242 11.04 4.71 15.74
C ASP A 242 11.24 3.31 15.13
N GLY A 243 11.55 3.20 13.84
CA GLY A 243 11.78 1.95 13.15
C GLY A 243 10.53 1.10 12.91
N SER A 244 9.34 1.62 13.23
CA SER A 244 8.07 0.94 12.93
C SER A 244 7.77 0.92 11.43
N VAL A 245 7.05 -0.08 10.95
CA VAL A 245 6.58 -0.11 9.55
C VAL A 245 5.65 1.06 9.29
N SER A 246 5.91 1.82 8.22
CA SER A 246 5.12 3.01 7.85
C SER A 246 4.08 2.71 6.78
N GLU A 247 4.45 1.87 5.80
CA GLU A 247 3.66 1.47 4.65
C GLU A 247 4.18 0.16 4.09
N ALA A 248 3.33 -0.58 3.37
CA ALA A 248 3.73 -1.81 2.71
C ALA A 248 3.05 -1.99 1.33
N ALA A 249 3.73 -2.72 0.45
CA ALA A 249 3.16 -3.27 -0.78
C ALA A 249 3.40 -4.79 -0.79
N ALA A 250 2.43 -5.56 -1.26
CA ALA A 250 2.51 -7.02 -1.27
C ALA A 250 2.04 -7.57 -2.62
N VAL A 251 2.87 -8.42 -3.22
CA VAL A 251 2.64 -9.05 -4.53
C VAL A 251 2.66 -10.57 -4.37
N THR A 252 1.64 -11.24 -4.87
CA THR A 252 1.61 -12.71 -4.95
C THR A 252 2.53 -13.22 -6.04
N VAL A 253 3.22 -14.33 -5.78
CA VAL A 253 4.05 -15.02 -6.78
C VAL A 253 3.73 -16.51 -6.81
N SER A 254 4.00 -17.16 -7.93
CA SER A 254 4.08 -18.62 -8.01
C SER A 254 5.54 -19.05 -8.10
N PHE A 255 5.94 -20.07 -7.36
CA PHE A 255 7.29 -20.62 -7.44
C PHE A 255 7.39 -21.63 -8.60
N GLY A 256 8.51 -21.62 -9.32
CA GLY A 256 8.78 -22.45 -10.50
C GLY A 256 9.97 -23.38 -10.35
#